data_AF-A0A2P8CL83-F1
#
_entry.id   AF-A0A2P8CL83-F1
#
_cell.length_a   1.000
_cell.length_b   1.000
_cell.length_c   1.000
_cell.angle_alpha   90.00
_cell.angle_beta   90.00
_cell.angle_gamma   90.00
#
_symmetry.space_group_name_H-M   'P 1'
#
loop_
_entity.id
_entity.type
_entity.pdbx_description
1 polymer ?
#
loop_
_entity_poly.entity_id
_entity_poly.type
_entity_poly.pdbx_seq_one_letter_code
_entity_poly.pdbx_strand_id
1 'polypeptide(L)'
;MLKNFTFTKMEKKIQIRRKGFMGRIIPIVLIAVLFSVTFQSCQKDESILNAAPGGQLKSASISTVSQSSSISTVLITNLISKINGYVTKGELQSGIANALVSKLKNVIKSVDKGNEKPAMNQLQAVINQVDGLVGSDTIDTTIGNGIIFDIRALAGENPTYTDPRDGKVYKTIKIGDQIWMAENLAYLPSVNSLILSGTKPYYYVNGYWGTNTADAKATDNYKTYGVLYNWPAAKTASPEGWHLPSDAEWTQLANYLIDNGYGVYKDIYIAKALAATTSWWGSRINATIGYDLSSNNSSGFTALPGGGLLGHALIRPGQAGFWWSATESTASTAWSRTLRYVKATLIRSTQDEYKDKWMGFSVRCIRN
;
A
#
# COMPACT_ATOMS: atom_id res chain seq x y z
N MET A 1 8.90 -20.97 -66.41
CA MET A 1 9.09 -22.33 -65.87
C MET A 1 10.57 -22.60 -65.73
N LEU A 2 11.02 -23.23 -64.65
CA LEU A 2 12.30 -23.97 -64.55
C LEU A 2 12.22 -24.89 -63.31
N LYS A 3 12.99 -25.99 -63.29
CA LYS A 3 12.82 -27.11 -62.34
C LYS A 3 13.97 -27.23 -61.33
N ASN A 4 13.71 -27.98 -60.25
CA ASN A 4 14.63 -28.28 -59.14
C ASN A 4 15.74 -29.29 -59.50
N PHE A 5 16.64 -29.51 -58.51
CA PHE A 5 17.67 -30.56 -58.38
C PHE A 5 19.00 -30.30 -59.13
N THR A 6 20.17 -30.78 -58.66
CA THR A 6 20.45 -31.77 -57.58
C THR A 6 21.72 -31.43 -56.78
N PHE A 7 21.88 -32.03 -55.60
CA PHE A 7 23.15 -32.12 -54.85
C PHE A 7 24.17 -33.05 -55.54
N THR A 8 25.47 -32.77 -55.39
CA THR A 8 26.55 -33.76 -55.60
C THR A 8 27.68 -33.57 -54.58
N LYS A 9 28.37 -34.66 -54.23
CA LYS A 9 29.39 -34.78 -53.16
C LYS A 9 30.80 -34.89 -53.74
N MET A 10 31.83 -34.37 -53.07
CA MET A 10 33.23 -34.69 -53.36
C MET A 10 34.05 -34.97 -52.09
N GLU A 11 34.95 -35.96 -52.18
CA GLU A 11 35.92 -36.37 -51.14
C GLU A 11 37.29 -36.67 -51.79
N LYS A 12 38.38 -36.21 -51.15
CA LYS A 12 39.77 -36.75 -51.10
C LYS A 12 40.70 -35.65 -50.51
N LYS A 13 41.57 -35.84 -49.50
CA LYS A 13 42.72 -36.79 -49.30
C LYS A 13 43.81 -36.59 -50.38
N ILE A 14 45.14 -36.51 -50.13
CA ILE A 14 46.02 -36.65 -48.93
C ILE A 14 47.42 -36.00 -49.28
N GLN A 15 48.37 -35.60 -48.42
CA GLN A 15 49.38 -36.45 -47.73
C GLN A 15 50.37 -35.65 -46.79
N ILE A 16 50.48 -36.05 -45.51
CA ILE A 16 51.70 -36.27 -44.66
C ILE A 16 52.87 -35.25 -44.56
N ARG A 17 53.26 -34.91 -43.29
CA ARG A 17 54.57 -35.23 -42.65
C ARG A 17 54.48 -35.29 -41.11
N ARG A 18 55.50 -35.84 -40.41
CA ARG A 18 55.49 -36.32 -39.00
C ARG A 18 56.61 -35.70 -38.12
N LYS A 19 56.46 -35.84 -36.78
CA LYS A 19 57.38 -35.59 -35.61
C LYS A 19 57.07 -34.28 -34.83
N GLY A 20 57.10 -34.23 -33.48
CA GLY A 20 57.09 -35.33 -32.49
C GLY A 20 57.49 -34.99 -31.02
N PHE A 21 56.57 -35.27 -30.07
CA PHE A 21 56.78 -35.64 -28.64
C PHE A 21 57.07 -34.58 -27.53
N MET A 22 56.78 -35.00 -26.27
CA MET A 22 56.85 -34.33 -24.93
C MET A 22 55.81 -33.21 -24.64
N GLY A 23 55.19 -33.09 -23.44
CA GLY A 23 55.10 -34.02 -22.28
C GLY A 23 54.47 -33.40 -20.99
N ARG A 24 53.96 -34.24 -20.06
CA ARG A 24 53.35 -33.95 -18.71
C ARG A 24 52.02 -33.14 -18.71
N ILE A 25 50.99 -33.31 -17.85
CA ILE A 25 50.60 -34.21 -16.73
C ILE A 25 50.72 -33.67 -15.26
N ILE A 26 49.53 -33.35 -14.66
CA ILE A 26 49.13 -33.22 -13.21
C ILE A 26 49.75 -32.00 -12.39
N PRO A 27 49.37 -31.71 -11.11
CA PRO A 27 48.39 -30.66 -10.73
C PRO A 27 48.87 -29.50 -9.81
N ILE A 28 47.90 -28.67 -9.40
CA ILE A 28 47.93 -27.62 -8.35
C ILE A 28 48.31 -28.21 -6.96
N VAL A 29 49.01 -27.42 -6.14
CA VAL A 29 49.40 -27.72 -4.74
C VAL A 29 49.11 -26.53 -3.81
N LEU A 30 48.85 -26.81 -2.53
CA LEU A 30 48.54 -25.87 -1.44
C LEU A 30 49.72 -24.94 -1.05
N ILE A 31 49.39 -23.81 -0.43
CA ILE A 31 50.19 -23.20 0.66
C ILE A 31 49.24 -22.85 1.82
N ALA A 32 49.61 -23.15 3.07
CA ALA A 32 48.86 -22.81 4.28
C ALA A 32 49.80 -22.58 5.48
N VAL A 33 49.70 -21.40 6.12
CA VAL A 33 50.52 -20.87 7.24
C VAL A 33 49.71 -19.74 7.89
N LEU A 34 49.59 -19.53 9.22
CA LEU A 34 49.76 -20.37 10.43
C LEU A 34 49.10 -19.60 11.62
N PHE A 35 48.43 -20.30 12.56
CA PHE A 35 48.31 -19.98 14.02
C PHE A 35 47.70 -18.61 14.49
N SER A 36 47.30 -18.40 15.76
CA SER A 36 46.67 -19.27 16.78
C SER A 36 46.30 -18.47 18.05
N VAL A 37 45.08 -18.58 18.59
CA VAL A 37 44.77 -18.43 20.03
C VAL A 37 43.63 -19.41 20.38
N THR A 38 43.66 -20.02 21.56
CA THR A 38 42.77 -21.09 22.02
C THR A 38 41.78 -20.65 23.10
N PHE A 39 40.63 -21.32 23.17
CA PHE A 39 39.82 -21.76 24.34
C PHE A 39 38.37 -21.94 23.82
N GLN A 40 37.80 -23.13 23.61
CA GLN A 40 37.63 -24.30 24.51
C GLN A 40 36.78 -23.89 25.72
N SER A 41 35.55 -24.41 25.88
CA SER A 41 35.21 -25.84 25.85
C SER A 41 33.96 -26.26 25.02
N CYS A 42 33.99 -27.55 24.65
CA CYS A 42 32.95 -28.59 24.60
C CYS A 42 31.45 -28.25 24.70
N GLN A 43 30.48 -29.01 24.15
CA GLN A 43 30.40 -30.20 23.25
C GLN A 43 28.86 -30.37 22.94
N LYS A 44 28.35 -31.11 21.94
CA LYS A 44 28.90 -32.10 21.00
C LYS A 44 28.01 -32.22 19.74
N ASP A 45 28.60 -32.75 18.68
CA ASP A 45 28.01 -33.50 17.53
C ASP A 45 26.76 -33.01 16.78
N GLU A 46 26.95 -32.79 15.48
CA GLU A 46 25.90 -32.78 14.47
C GLU A 46 25.29 -34.17 14.27
N SER A 47 23.98 -34.24 14.01
CA SER A 47 23.42 -35.26 13.10
C SER A 47 22.12 -34.75 12.47
N ILE A 48 22.06 -34.77 11.13
CA ILE A 48 20.88 -34.39 10.34
C ILE A 48 20.52 -35.59 9.45
N LEU A 49 19.23 -35.69 9.09
CA LEU A 49 18.60 -36.67 8.19
C LEU A 49 18.18 -38.00 8.85
N ASN A 50 16.94 -38.05 9.35
CA ASN A 50 15.86 -38.85 8.75
C ASN A 50 14.56 -38.78 9.58
N ALA A 51 13.53 -38.09 9.06
CA ALA A 51 12.16 -38.16 9.58
C ALA A 51 11.14 -37.78 8.50
N ALA A 52 9.99 -38.46 8.48
CA ALA A 52 8.88 -38.25 7.55
C ALA A 52 7.82 -37.26 8.14
N PRO A 53 6.78 -36.83 7.39
CA PRO A 53 5.94 -35.71 7.83
C PRO A 53 4.97 -36.09 8.95
N GLY A 54 5.14 -35.49 10.13
CA GLY A 54 4.30 -35.78 11.29
C GLY A 54 4.69 -35.02 12.57
N GLY A 55 4.78 -33.69 12.50
CA GLY A 55 5.12 -32.85 13.66
C GLY A 55 4.32 -31.55 13.66
N GLN A 56 3.55 -31.31 14.72
CA GLN A 56 2.90 -30.01 14.94
C GLN A 56 3.97 -28.97 15.27
N LEU A 57 4.05 -27.90 14.48
CA LEU A 57 4.80 -26.71 14.85
C LEU A 57 4.16 -26.12 16.10
N LYS A 58 4.87 -26.14 17.22
CA LYS A 58 4.45 -25.40 18.43
C LYS A 58 4.30 -23.93 18.05
N SER A 59 3.13 -23.37 18.33
CA SER A 59 2.87 -21.94 18.14
C SER A 59 3.86 -21.14 18.98
N ALA A 60 4.83 -20.49 18.33
CA ALA A 60 5.56 -19.41 18.95
C ALA A 60 4.54 -18.33 19.31
N SER A 61 4.41 -18.03 20.61
CA SER A 61 3.50 -17.00 21.09
C SER A 61 3.85 -15.69 20.40
N ILE A 62 2.96 -15.17 19.55
CA ILE A 62 3.11 -13.82 19.01
C ILE A 62 2.95 -12.87 20.19
N SER A 63 4.08 -12.43 20.74
CA SER A 63 4.14 -11.33 21.68
C SER A 63 3.56 -10.12 20.98
N THR A 64 2.32 -9.76 21.34
CA THR A 64 1.62 -8.60 20.81
C THR A 64 2.50 -7.37 21.06
N VAL A 65 3.06 -6.81 19.98
CA VAL A 65 3.81 -5.56 20.04
C VAL A 65 2.83 -4.50 20.51
N SER A 66 2.94 -4.12 21.79
CA SER A 66 2.15 -3.06 22.39
C SER A 66 2.57 -1.76 21.72
N GLN A 67 1.84 -1.35 20.69
CA GLN A 67 2.15 -0.15 19.94
C GLN A 67 1.95 1.07 20.84
N SER A 68 3.05 1.56 21.40
CA SER A 68 3.16 2.94 21.86
C SER A 68 3.03 3.82 20.63
N SER A 69 1.81 4.25 20.33
CA SER A 69 1.46 5.10 19.19
C SER A 69 1.90 6.54 19.46
N SER A 70 3.21 6.75 19.50
CA SER A 70 3.81 8.04 19.80
C SER A 70 3.27 9.15 18.88
N ILE A 71 3.15 10.34 19.47
CA ILE A 71 2.56 11.49 18.80
C ILE A 71 3.59 12.02 17.79
N SER A 72 3.20 12.09 16.52
CA SER A 72 4.11 12.51 15.45
C SER A 72 4.20 14.04 15.36
N THR A 73 5.39 14.59 15.58
CA THR A 73 5.68 16.01 15.38
C THR A 73 5.63 16.41 13.90
N VAL A 74 5.85 15.46 12.98
CA VAL A 74 5.67 15.64 11.53
C VAL A 74 4.19 15.91 11.22
N LEU A 75 3.28 15.05 11.68
CA LEU A 75 1.85 15.24 11.48
C LEU A 75 1.32 16.51 12.18
N ILE A 76 1.84 16.89 13.36
CA ILE A 76 1.47 18.19 13.97
C ILE A 76 1.93 19.37 13.09
N THR A 77 3.10 19.25 12.45
CA THR A 77 3.65 20.28 11.55
C THR A 77 2.85 20.39 10.25
N ASN A 78 2.36 19.26 9.72
CA ASN A 78 1.42 19.24 8.60
C ASN A 78 0.09 19.93 8.97
N LEU A 79 -0.49 19.59 10.13
CA LEU A 79 -1.71 20.23 10.63
C LEU A 79 -1.54 21.74 10.83
N ILE A 80 -0.40 22.19 11.38
CA ILE A 80 -0.07 23.62 11.47
C ILE A 80 -0.03 24.27 10.08
N SER A 81 0.60 23.59 9.10
CA SER A 81 0.70 24.09 7.73
C SER A 81 -0.66 24.17 7.04
N LYS A 82 -1.54 23.19 7.28
CA LYS A 82 -2.93 23.14 6.81
C LYS A 82 -3.79 24.25 7.43
N ILE A 83 -3.66 24.51 8.73
CA ILE A 83 -4.32 25.62 9.43
C ILE A 83 -3.89 26.97 8.85
N ASN A 84 -2.60 27.15 8.54
CA ASN A 84 -2.14 28.35 7.84
C ASN A 84 -2.66 28.42 6.39
N GLY A 85 -2.82 27.29 5.72
CA GLY A 85 -3.44 27.19 4.39
C GLY A 85 -4.87 27.73 4.37
N TYR A 86 -5.69 27.40 5.38
CA TYR A 86 -7.04 27.98 5.53
C TYR A 86 -7.00 29.51 5.66
N VAL A 87 -6.00 30.08 6.37
CA VAL A 87 -5.82 31.55 6.44
C VAL A 87 -5.45 32.13 5.07
N THR A 88 -4.51 31.50 4.35
CA THR A 88 -4.06 31.97 3.02
C THR A 88 -5.19 32.04 1.99
N LYS A 89 -6.18 31.13 2.09
CA LYS A 89 -7.39 31.15 1.25
C LYS A 89 -8.48 32.12 1.72
N GLY A 90 -8.38 32.69 2.93
CA GLY A 90 -9.46 33.45 3.58
C GLY A 90 -10.55 32.60 4.25
N GLU A 91 -10.35 31.27 4.33
CA GLU A 91 -11.28 30.30 4.90
C GLU A 91 -11.23 30.26 6.44
N LEU A 92 -10.16 30.76 7.07
CA LEU A 92 -10.01 30.85 8.54
C LEU A 92 -9.40 32.18 8.97
N GLN A 93 -9.96 32.80 10.02
CA GLN A 93 -9.43 34.06 10.56
C GLN A 93 -8.03 33.86 11.17
N SER A 94 -7.10 34.75 10.81
CA SER A 94 -5.68 34.68 11.23
C SER A 94 -5.49 34.69 12.76
N GLY A 95 -6.30 35.45 13.50
CA GLY A 95 -6.27 35.46 14.97
C GLY A 95 -6.59 34.09 15.59
N ILE A 96 -7.60 33.40 15.05
CA ILE A 96 -8.00 32.05 15.47
C ILE A 96 -6.89 31.05 15.13
N ALA A 97 -6.43 31.07 13.88
CA ALA A 97 -5.35 30.20 13.40
C ALA A 97 -4.07 30.35 14.25
N ASN A 98 -3.65 31.58 14.55
CA ASN A 98 -2.49 31.87 15.39
C ASN A 98 -2.63 31.28 16.80
N ALA A 99 -3.84 31.33 17.40
CA ALA A 99 -4.10 30.73 18.71
C ALA A 99 -3.99 29.20 18.68
N LEU A 100 -4.58 28.55 17.66
CA LEU A 100 -4.50 27.09 17.46
C LEU A 100 -3.06 26.64 17.19
N VAL A 101 -2.35 27.30 16.28
CA VAL A 101 -0.94 27.03 15.95
C VAL A 101 -0.02 27.23 17.16
N SER A 102 -0.27 28.24 18.01
CA SER A 102 0.47 28.44 19.25
C SER A 102 0.31 27.26 20.22
N LYS A 103 -0.91 26.73 20.38
CA LYS A 103 -1.16 25.52 21.17
C LYS A 103 -0.49 24.28 20.56
N LEU A 104 -0.62 24.04 19.26
CA LEU A 104 0.02 22.90 18.57
C LEU A 104 1.56 22.95 18.66
N LYS A 105 2.17 24.15 18.58
CA LYS A 105 3.62 24.34 18.85
C LYS A 105 4.02 24.04 20.29
N ASN A 106 3.10 24.08 21.25
CA ASN A 106 3.36 23.65 22.62
C ASN A 106 3.19 22.12 22.79
N VAL A 107 2.32 21.47 22.00
CA VAL A 107 2.27 20.00 21.90
C VAL A 107 3.63 19.45 21.43
N ILE A 108 4.20 20.02 20.35
CA ILE A 108 5.53 19.65 19.85
C ILE A 108 6.58 19.72 20.98
N LYS A 109 6.68 20.86 21.69
CA LYS A 109 7.59 21.03 22.85
C LYS A 109 7.37 20.05 24.00
N SER A 110 6.20 19.43 24.11
CA SER A 110 5.92 18.37 25.08
C SER A 110 6.38 17.01 24.55
N VAL A 111 6.11 16.69 23.28
CA VAL A 111 6.59 15.48 22.61
C VAL A 111 8.13 15.44 22.57
N ASP A 112 8.78 16.56 22.20
CA ASP A 112 10.25 16.70 22.16
C ASP A 112 10.92 16.44 23.53
N LYS A 113 10.15 16.50 24.62
CA LYS A 113 10.60 16.23 25.99
C LYS A 113 10.15 14.86 26.52
N GLY A 114 9.64 13.96 25.66
CA GLY A 114 9.04 12.68 26.05
C GLY A 114 7.76 12.79 26.89
N ASN A 115 7.13 13.98 26.95
CA ASN A 115 5.98 14.25 27.80
C ASN A 115 4.66 13.98 27.05
N GLU A 116 4.43 12.71 26.70
CA GLU A 116 3.23 12.28 25.95
C GLU A 116 1.92 12.62 26.66
N LYS A 117 1.78 12.35 27.96
CA LYS A 117 0.55 12.66 28.71
C LYS A 117 0.22 14.17 28.73
N PRO A 118 1.18 15.08 29.00
CA PRO A 118 0.97 16.51 28.77
C PRO A 118 0.63 16.89 27.32
N ALA A 119 1.26 16.26 26.32
CA ALA A 119 0.95 16.49 24.90
C ALA A 119 -0.51 16.09 24.54
N MET A 120 -0.98 14.93 25.02
CA MET A 120 -2.37 14.48 24.86
C MET A 120 -3.36 15.45 25.51
N ASN A 121 -3.10 15.89 26.74
CA ASN A 121 -3.93 16.89 27.43
C ASN A 121 -3.99 18.22 26.65
N GLN A 122 -2.88 18.63 26.03
CA GLN A 122 -2.83 19.83 25.19
C GLN A 122 -3.61 19.65 23.87
N LEU A 123 -3.52 18.48 23.22
CA LEU A 123 -4.32 18.15 22.02
C LEU A 123 -5.82 18.19 22.33
N GLN A 124 -6.26 17.60 23.46
CA GLN A 124 -7.65 17.69 23.91
C GLN A 124 -8.09 19.14 24.17
N ALA A 125 -7.21 19.97 24.74
CA ALA A 125 -7.46 21.41 24.93
C ALA A 125 -7.41 22.25 23.64
N VAL A 126 -7.03 21.66 22.50
CA VAL A 126 -7.25 22.21 21.15
C VAL A 126 -8.59 21.72 20.59
N ILE A 127 -8.92 20.42 20.70
CA ILE A 127 -10.24 19.87 20.31
C ILE A 127 -11.36 20.71 20.94
N ASN A 128 -11.36 20.85 22.28
CA ASN A 128 -12.42 21.56 22.99
C ASN A 128 -12.55 23.04 22.59
N GLN A 129 -11.46 23.67 22.11
CA GLN A 129 -11.50 25.04 21.59
C GLN A 129 -12.11 25.09 20.19
N VAL A 130 -11.73 24.17 19.30
CA VAL A 130 -12.28 24.13 17.93
C VAL A 130 -13.75 23.75 17.95
N ASP A 131 -14.13 22.79 18.80
CA ASP A 131 -15.52 22.34 19.01
C ASP A 131 -16.42 23.50 19.48
N GLY A 132 -15.97 24.27 20.48
CA GLY A 132 -16.66 25.47 20.94
C GLY A 132 -16.73 26.60 19.91
N LEU A 133 -15.77 26.71 18.98
CA LEU A 133 -15.77 27.69 17.89
C LEU A 133 -16.65 27.28 16.70
N VAL A 134 -16.88 25.98 16.50
CA VAL A 134 -17.90 25.47 15.57
C VAL A 134 -19.29 25.66 16.17
N GLY A 135 -19.47 25.32 17.46
CA GLY A 135 -20.74 25.50 18.19
C GLY A 135 -21.16 26.96 18.41
N SER A 136 -20.33 27.94 18.02
CA SER A 136 -20.63 29.37 18.00
C SER A 136 -20.55 30.00 16.59
N ASP A 137 -20.65 29.17 15.53
CA ASP A 137 -20.60 29.58 14.12
C ASP A 137 -19.39 30.48 13.75
N THR A 138 -18.29 30.36 14.51
CA THR A 138 -17.11 31.24 14.43
C THR A 138 -16.00 30.65 13.54
N ILE A 139 -16.06 29.34 13.28
CA ILE A 139 -15.33 28.65 12.21
C ILE A 139 -16.37 27.82 11.44
N ASP A 140 -16.23 27.73 10.11
CA ASP A 140 -17.01 26.79 9.30
C ASP A 140 -16.93 25.34 9.84
N THR A 141 -18.08 24.67 9.85
CA THR A 141 -18.26 23.32 10.39
C THR A 141 -17.40 22.28 9.68
N THR A 142 -17.09 22.43 8.39
CA THR A 142 -16.22 21.52 7.63
C THR A 142 -14.76 21.71 8.05
N ILE A 143 -14.30 22.95 8.17
CA ILE A 143 -12.94 23.30 8.60
C ILE A 143 -12.70 22.86 10.04
N GLY A 144 -13.62 23.19 10.95
CA GLY A 144 -13.51 22.85 12.37
C GLY A 144 -13.50 21.34 12.62
N ASN A 145 -14.46 20.61 12.04
CA ASN A 145 -14.45 19.14 12.11
C ASN A 145 -13.23 18.52 11.40
N GLY A 146 -12.72 19.16 10.33
CA GLY A 146 -11.49 18.78 9.67
C GLY A 146 -10.28 18.83 10.60
N ILE A 147 -10.13 19.92 11.36
CA ILE A 147 -9.05 20.10 12.35
C ILE A 147 -9.23 19.11 13.53
N ILE A 148 -10.45 18.92 14.04
CA ILE A 148 -10.73 17.96 15.12
C ILE A 148 -10.39 16.52 14.69
N PHE A 149 -10.74 16.13 13.46
CA PHE A 149 -10.39 14.82 12.89
C PHE A 149 -8.88 14.60 12.88
N ASP A 150 -8.10 15.59 12.43
CA ASP A 150 -6.64 15.49 12.36
C ASP A 150 -6.02 15.36 13.77
N ILE A 151 -6.56 16.08 14.76
CA ILE A 151 -6.11 16.00 16.15
C ILE A 151 -6.43 14.63 16.79
N ARG A 152 -7.59 14.05 16.50
CA ARG A 152 -7.95 12.70 16.95
C ARG A 152 -7.03 11.63 16.37
N ALA A 153 -6.75 11.70 15.06
CA ALA A 153 -5.80 10.79 14.41
C ALA A 153 -4.36 10.97 14.95
N LEU A 154 -3.94 12.21 15.24
CA LEU A 154 -2.68 12.51 15.93
C LEU A 154 -2.59 11.84 17.32
N ALA A 155 -3.69 11.88 18.07
CA ALA A 155 -3.86 11.28 19.39
C ALA A 155 -3.95 9.74 19.38
N GLY A 156 -3.81 9.08 18.21
CA GLY A 156 -3.86 7.63 18.07
C GLY A 156 -5.26 7.04 18.00
N GLU A 157 -6.30 7.89 17.94
CA GLU A 157 -7.65 7.43 17.58
C GLU A 157 -7.72 7.04 16.10
N ASN A 158 -8.68 6.20 15.74
CA ASN A 158 -9.02 5.89 14.35
C ASN A 158 -10.43 6.43 14.03
N PRO A 159 -10.60 7.78 13.95
CA PRO A 159 -11.90 8.40 13.75
C PRO A 159 -12.51 8.03 12.39
N THR A 160 -13.83 7.86 12.33
CA THR A 160 -14.53 7.72 11.04
C THR A 160 -14.62 9.06 10.32
N TYR A 161 -14.49 9.03 8.99
CA TYR A 161 -14.71 10.19 8.13
C TYR A 161 -16.03 10.05 7.36
N THR A 162 -16.94 11.01 7.49
CA THR A 162 -18.16 11.09 6.68
C THR A 162 -17.90 11.99 5.48
N ASP A 163 -18.08 11.48 4.27
CA ASP A 163 -17.95 12.27 3.04
C ASP A 163 -19.21 13.15 2.87
N PRO A 164 -19.09 14.49 2.89
CA PRO A 164 -20.25 15.38 2.83
C PRO A 164 -20.94 15.37 1.46
N ARG A 165 -20.33 14.75 0.43
CA ARG A 165 -20.85 14.74 -0.95
C ARG A 165 -21.85 13.61 -1.21
N ASP A 166 -21.86 12.57 -0.38
CA ASP A 166 -22.83 11.46 -0.49
C ASP A 166 -23.24 10.79 0.85
N GLY A 167 -22.71 11.27 1.98
CA GLY A 167 -23.02 10.75 3.31
C GLY A 167 -22.33 9.42 3.66
N LYS A 168 -21.46 8.87 2.80
CA LYS A 168 -20.75 7.62 3.10
C LYS A 168 -19.76 7.85 4.25
N VAL A 169 -19.98 7.13 5.35
CA VAL A 169 -19.02 7.01 6.46
C VAL A 169 -17.95 5.99 6.07
N TYR A 170 -16.69 6.37 6.18
CA TYR A 170 -15.51 5.54 5.96
C TYR A 170 -14.73 5.36 7.28
N LYS A 171 -14.27 4.14 7.55
CA LYS A 171 -13.25 3.88 8.58
C LYS A 171 -11.89 4.40 8.09
N THR A 172 -11.05 4.85 9.01
CA THR A 172 -9.67 5.25 8.74
C THR A 172 -8.69 4.53 9.64
N ILE A 173 -7.41 4.54 9.29
CA ILE A 173 -6.33 3.92 10.05
C ILE A 173 -5.06 4.77 9.94
N LYS A 174 -4.43 5.11 11.07
CA LYS A 174 -3.08 5.70 11.09
C LYS A 174 -2.04 4.58 10.90
N ILE A 175 -1.18 4.72 9.91
CA ILE A 175 -0.05 3.80 9.64
C ILE A 175 1.21 4.66 9.52
N GLY A 176 2.04 4.65 10.56
CA GLY A 176 3.14 5.61 10.70
C GLY A 176 2.65 7.07 10.70
N ASP A 177 3.25 7.89 9.85
CA ASP A 177 2.90 9.31 9.65
C ASP A 177 1.85 9.53 8.53
N GLN A 178 0.96 8.56 8.28
CA GLN A 178 -0.06 8.63 7.23
C GLN A 178 -1.43 8.20 7.76
N ILE A 179 -2.48 8.95 7.41
CA ILE A 179 -3.87 8.58 7.73
C ILE A 179 -4.53 8.05 6.46
N TRP A 180 -4.85 6.76 6.46
CA TRP A 180 -5.43 6.06 5.30
C TRP A 180 -6.91 5.77 5.51
N MET A 181 -7.72 5.79 4.44
CA MET A 181 -9.03 5.13 4.48
C MET A 181 -8.84 3.61 4.59
N ALA A 182 -9.47 2.97 5.59
CA ALA A 182 -9.47 1.52 5.74
C ALA A 182 -10.45 0.83 4.76
N GLU A 183 -11.21 1.61 3.99
CA GLU A 183 -12.11 1.16 2.92
C GLU A 183 -11.68 1.73 1.55
N ASN A 184 -12.15 1.13 0.46
CA ASN A 184 -12.08 1.76 -0.86
C ASN A 184 -13.05 2.97 -0.92
N LEU A 185 -12.68 4.03 -1.63
CA LEU A 185 -13.57 5.16 -1.88
C LEU A 185 -14.75 4.70 -2.76
N ALA A 186 -15.98 4.97 -2.31
CA ALA A 186 -17.22 4.55 -2.97
C ALA A 186 -17.99 5.71 -3.64
N TYR A 187 -17.40 6.91 -3.73
CA TYR A 187 -18.05 8.10 -4.29
C TYR A 187 -18.44 7.90 -5.77
N LEU A 188 -19.75 7.83 -6.02
CA LEU A 188 -20.34 7.55 -7.33
C LEU A 188 -21.25 8.71 -7.78
N PRO A 189 -20.69 9.77 -8.40
CA PRO A 189 -21.48 10.92 -8.90
C PRO A 189 -22.21 10.62 -10.21
N SER A 190 -21.65 9.71 -11.03
CA SER A 190 -22.28 9.13 -12.21
C SER A 190 -21.80 7.69 -12.35
N VAL A 191 -22.39 6.89 -13.25
CA VAL A 191 -21.90 5.55 -13.58
C VAL A 191 -21.95 5.35 -15.10
N ASN A 192 -20.90 4.75 -15.65
CA ASN A 192 -20.68 4.68 -17.10
C ASN A 192 -20.62 3.22 -17.55
N SER A 193 -21.45 2.86 -18.53
CA SER A 193 -21.41 1.55 -19.16
C SER A 193 -20.46 1.56 -20.35
N LEU A 194 -19.44 0.70 -20.33
CA LEU A 194 -18.64 0.27 -21.49
C LEU A 194 -17.87 1.38 -22.26
N ILE A 195 -17.83 2.63 -21.79
CA ILE A 195 -17.00 3.71 -22.39
C ILE A 195 -15.61 3.73 -21.76
N LEU A 196 -14.57 3.90 -22.58
CA LEU A 196 -13.16 4.00 -22.16
C LEU A 196 -12.57 5.35 -22.51
N SER A 197 -11.78 5.94 -21.61
CA SER A 197 -10.95 7.11 -21.92
C SER A 197 -9.79 7.24 -20.93
N GLY A 198 -8.61 7.62 -21.42
CA GLY A 198 -7.47 8.02 -20.60
C GLY A 198 -7.44 9.52 -20.24
N THR A 199 -8.45 10.29 -20.68
CA THR A 199 -8.48 11.77 -20.56
C THR A 199 -9.78 12.32 -19.95
N LYS A 200 -10.94 11.71 -20.19
CA LYS A 200 -12.23 12.07 -19.55
C LYS A 200 -12.45 11.23 -18.29
N PRO A 201 -13.02 11.77 -17.19
CA PRO A 201 -13.33 11.00 -15.99
C PRO A 201 -14.52 10.07 -16.21
N TYR A 202 -14.36 8.79 -15.86
CA TYR A 202 -15.41 7.77 -15.88
C TYR A 202 -15.36 6.88 -14.63
N TYR A 203 -16.54 6.44 -14.21
CA TYR A 203 -16.82 5.73 -12.97
C TYR A 203 -17.59 4.44 -13.28
N TYR A 204 -17.18 3.32 -12.69
CA TYR A 204 -17.74 2.01 -12.99
C TYR A 204 -18.07 1.27 -11.68
N VAL A 205 -19.15 0.50 -11.69
CA VAL A 205 -19.47 -0.46 -10.63
C VAL A 205 -19.33 -1.87 -11.21
N ASN A 206 -18.63 -2.74 -10.48
CA ASN A 206 -18.34 -4.09 -10.97
C ASN A 206 -19.65 -4.87 -11.25
N GLY A 207 -19.77 -5.44 -12.45
CA GLY A 207 -20.93 -6.21 -12.89
C GLY A 207 -22.18 -5.38 -13.22
N TYR A 208 -22.09 -4.04 -13.22
CA TYR A 208 -23.19 -3.15 -13.55
C TYR A 208 -22.93 -2.42 -14.88
N TRP A 209 -23.86 -2.59 -15.83
CA TRP A 209 -23.76 -2.06 -17.20
C TRP A 209 -24.87 -1.05 -17.57
N GLY A 210 -25.54 -0.48 -16.58
CA GLY A 210 -26.48 0.64 -16.78
C GLY A 210 -25.82 2.01 -16.60
N THR A 211 -26.65 3.05 -16.48
CA THR A 211 -26.24 4.45 -16.25
C THR A 211 -26.88 5.07 -15.01
N ASN A 212 -27.69 4.32 -14.26
CA ASN A 212 -28.38 4.79 -13.06
C ASN A 212 -27.53 4.53 -11.81
N THR A 213 -27.18 5.59 -11.09
CA THR A 213 -26.36 5.49 -9.87
C THR A 213 -27.11 4.86 -8.70
N ALA A 214 -28.44 4.94 -8.62
CA ALA A 214 -29.21 4.28 -7.56
C ALA A 214 -29.16 2.75 -7.72
N ASP A 215 -29.43 2.24 -8.93
CA ASP A 215 -29.36 0.80 -9.23
C ASP A 215 -27.93 0.27 -9.02
N ALA A 216 -26.92 1.03 -9.46
CA ALA A 216 -25.52 0.68 -9.25
C ALA A 216 -25.17 0.58 -7.76
N LYS A 217 -25.62 1.55 -6.94
CA LYS A 217 -25.45 1.56 -5.48
C LYS A 217 -26.20 0.40 -4.78
N ALA A 218 -27.28 -0.10 -5.38
CA ALA A 218 -28.02 -1.26 -4.87
C ALA A 218 -27.31 -2.61 -5.11
N THR A 219 -26.29 -2.68 -5.97
CA THR A 219 -25.55 -3.93 -6.24
C THR A 219 -24.64 -4.35 -5.08
N ASP A 220 -24.48 -5.66 -4.86
CA ASP A 220 -23.60 -6.18 -3.80
C ASP A 220 -22.11 -5.95 -4.09
N ASN A 221 -21.74 -5.82 -5.37
CA ASN A 221 -20.42 -5.40 -5.79
C ASN A 221 -20.09 -3.97 -5.34
N TYR A 222 -21.01 -3.02 -5.48
CA TYR A 222 -20.83 -1.67 -4.92
C TYR A 222 -20.71 -1.72 -3.39
N LYS A 223 -21.64 -2.41 -2.70
CA LYS A 223 -21.65 -2.53 -1.24
C LYS A 223 -20.34 -3.13 -0.68
N THR A 224 -19.73 -4.05 -1.42
CA THR A 224 -18.55 -4.82 -0.97
C THR A 224 -17.23 -4.17 -1.40
N TYR A 225 -17.12 -3.68 -2.63
CA TYR A 225 -15.84 -3.25 -3.22
C TYR A 225 -15.76 -1.75 -3.52
N GLY A 226 -16.90 -1.03 -3.46
CA GLY A 226 -17.00 0.38 -3.82
C GLY A 226 -17.01 0.59 -5.33
N VAL A 227 -16.26 1.60 -5.78
CA VAL A 227 -16.26 2.09 -7.16
C VAL A 227 -14.90 1.84 -7.81
N LEU A 228 -14.92 1.53 -9.12
CA LEU A 228 -13.74 1.53 -9.97
C LEU A 228 -13.71 2.83 -10.77
N TYR A 229 -12.56 3.50 -10.77
CA TYR A 229 -12.35 4.80 -11.39
C TYR A 229 -11.32 4.64 -12.50
N ASN A 230 -11.51 5.29 -13.65
CA ASN A 230 -10.37 5.54 -14.54
C ASN A 230 -9.45 6.60 -13.92
N TRP A 231 -8.20 6.70 -14.39
CA TRP A 231 -7.22 7.58 -13.73
C TRP A 231 -7.60 9.07 -13.74
N PRO A 232 -8.22 9.63 -14.81
CA PRO A 232 -8.78 10.98 -14.77
C PRO A 232 -9.83 11.18 -13.65
N ALA A 233 -10.75 10.23 -13.45
CA ALA A 233 -11.71 10.30 -12.33
C ALA A 233 -11.03 10.11 -10.98
N ALA A 234 -10.08 9.19 -10.87
CA ALA A 234 -9.36 8.90 -9.64
C ALA A 234 -8.65 10.14 -9.06
N LYS A 235 -8.08 11.00 -9.92
CA LYS A 235 -7.43 12.26 -9.51
C LYS A 235 -8.39 13.31 -8.92
N THR A 236 -9.69 13.21 -9.18
CA THR A 236 -10.71 14.17 -8.71
C THR A 236 -11.77 13.53 -7.81
N ALA A 237 -11.65 12.24 -7.50
CA ALA A 237 -12.65 11.50 -6.74
C ALA A 237 -12.54 11.73 -5.23
N SER A 238 -11.34 11.95 -4.69
CA SER A 238 -11.13 12.16 -3.25
C SER A 238 -11.91 13.37 -2.71
N PRO A 239 -12.48 13.29 -1.50
CA PRO A 239 -13.15 14.42 -0.85
C PRO A 239 -12.16 15.45 -0.30
N GLU A 240 -12.65 16.62 0.13
CA GLU A 240 -11.76 17.67 0.65
C GLU A 240 -10.95 17.22 1.88
N GLY A 241 -9.68 17.65 1.93
CA GLY A 241 -8.73 17.24 2.95
C GLY A 241 -8.23 15.80 2.81
N TRP A 242 -8.57 15.12 1.71
CA TRP A 242 -8.07 13.80 1.32
C TRP A 242 -7.58 13.83 -0.13
N HIS A 243 -6.65 12.95 -0.50
CA HIS A 243 -6.15 12.85 -1.87
C HIS A 243 -5.86 11.42 -2.31
N LEU A 244 -5.64 11.26 -3.61
CA LEU A 244 -5.17 10.03 -4.23
C LEU A 244 -3.65 9.89 -3.95
N PRO A 245 -3.18 8.81 -3.32
CA PRO A 245 -1.79 8.65 -2.89
C PRO A 245 -0.78 8.66 -4.05
N SER A 246 0.32 9.38 -3.89
CA SER A 246 1.48 9.34 -4.79
C SER A 246 2.29 8.05 -4.66
N ASP A 247 3.19 7.80 -5.62
CA ASP A 247 4.09 6.65 -5.59
C ASP A 247 5.05 6.70 -4.39
N ALA A 248 5.39 7.92 -3.95
CA ALA A 248 6.19 8.17 -2.75
C ALA A 248 5.42 7.78 -1.47
N GLU A 249 4.15 8.17 -1.34
CA GLU A 249 3.31 7.84 -0.17
C GLU A 249 3.02 6.34 -0.08
N TRP A 250 2.76 5.68 -1.21
CA TRP A 250 2.69 4.22 -1.28
C TRP A 250 4.02 3.54 -0.91
N THR A 251 5.15 4.20 -1.10
CA THR A 251 6.48 3.69 -0.72
C THR A 251 6.77 3.93 0.76
N GLN A 252 6.36 5.07 1.32
CA GLN A 252 6.40 5.34 2.76
C GLN A 252 5.56 4.32 3.54
N LEU A 253 4.34 4.01 3.08
CA LEU A 253 3.51 2.92 3.64
C LEU A 253 4.25 1.58 3.60
N ALA A 254 4.86 1.24 2.46
CA ALA A 254 5.56 -0.03 2.31
C ALA A 254 6.79 -0.13 3.23
N ASN A 255 7.61 0.92 3.29
CA ASN A 255 8.79 0.97 4.14
C ASN A 255 8.42 0.88 5.62
N TYR A 256 7.45 1.69 6.08
CA TYR A 256 6.99 1.64 7.48
C TYR A 256 6.58 0.21 7.90
N LEU A 257 5.85 -0.51 7.04
CA LEU A 257 5.43 -1.88 7.33
C LEU A 257 6.61 -2.87 7.37
N ILE A 258 7.65 -2.69 6.53
CA ILE A 258 8.88 -3.49 6.57
C ILE A 258 9.65 -3.19 7.87
N ASP A 259 9.93 -1.91 8.12
CA ASP A 259 10.76 -1.43 9.22
C ASP A 259 10.14 -1.72 10.61
N ASN A 260 8.81 -1.90 10.68
CA ASN A 260 8.07 -2.26 11.90
C ASN A 260 7.65 -3.74 11.96
N GLY A 261 8.25 -4.62 11.15
CA GLY A 261 8.12 -6.07 11.29
C GLY A 261 6.78 -6.67 10.84
N TYR A 262 6.05 -6.01 9.94
CA TYR A 262 4.78 -6.55 9.38
C TYR A 262 4.98 -7.56 8.24
N GLY A 263 6.23 -7.78 7.78
CA GLY A 263 6.52 -8.76 6.74
C GLY A 263 6.56 -10.20 7.25
N VAL A 264 6.04 -11.14 6.45
CA VAL A 264 5.87 -12.56 6.88
C VAL A 264 7.04 -13.47 6.47
N TYR A 265 7.96 -12.99 5.63
CA TYR A 265 9.15 -13.74 5.21
C TYR A 265 10.28 -12.78 4.82
N LYS A 266 11.44 -12.93 5.47
CA LYS A 266 12.58 -11.99 5.41
C LYS A 266 12.16 -10.53 5.66
N ASP A 267 11.06 -10.34 6.40
CA ASP A 267 10.48 -9.08 6.88
C ASP A 267 10.09 -8.04 5.79
N ILE A 268 10.42 -8.30 4.53
CA ILE A 268 10.07 -7.49 3.35
C ILE A 268 8.70 -7.83 2.70
N TYR A 269 8.07 -8.95 3.08
CA TYR A 269 6.86 -9.46 2.44
C TYR A 269 5.57 -9.03 3.18
N ILE A 270 5.20 -7.76 2.98
CA ILE A 270 4.10 -7.05 3.65
C ILE A 270 2.68 -7.31 3.10
N ALA A 271 2.52 -8.11 2.04
CA ALA A 271 1.22 -8.21 1.35
C ALA A 271 0.08 -8.76 2.24
N LYS A 272 0.40 -9.70 3.15
CA LYS A 272 -0.57 -10.22 4.13
C LYS A 272 -1.02 -9.14 5.12
N ALA A 273 -0.11 -8.26 5.56
CA ALA A 273 -0.43 -7.19 6.50
C ALA A 273 -1.43 -6.16 5.92
N LEU A 274 -1.38 -5.93 4.61
CA LEU A 274 -2.29 -5.02 3.88
C LEU A 274 -3.61 -5.68 3.46
N ALA A 275 -3.59 -6.97 3.09
CA ALA A 275 -4.77 -7.68 2.58
C ALA A 275 -5.87 -7.82 3.63
N ALA A 276 -7.13 -7.82 3.20
CA ALA A 276 -8.27 -8.20 4.03
C ALA A 276 -8.24 -9.69 4.44
N THR A 277 -8.96 -10.02 5.51
CA THR A 277 -9.11 -11.40 6.04
C THR A 277 -10.21 -12.22 5.35
N THR A 278 -10.87 -11.67 4.33
CA THR A 278 -11.99 -12.28 3.61
C THR A 278 -11.92 -11.99 2.10
N SER A 279 -12.80 -12.63 1.32
CA SER A 279 -12.99 -12.46 -0.14
C SER A 279 -11.81 -12.82 -1.06
N TRP A 280 -10.61 -12.99 -0.53
CA TRP A 280 -9.44 -13.47 -1.27
C TRP A 280 -9.56 -14.97 -1.60
N TRP A 281 -9.11 -15.36 -2.80
CA TRP A 281 -9.03 -16.77 -3.19
C TRP A 281 -7.98 -17.52 -2.37
N GLY A 282 -8.24 -18.81 -2.09
CA GLY A 282 -7.29 -19.68 -1.42
C GLY A 282 -6.05 -20.00 -2.25
N SER A 283 -4.90 -20.12 -1.60
CA SER A 283 -3.58 -20.43 -2.19
C SER A 283 -2.92 -21.57 -1.40
N ARG A 284 -2.11 -22.41 -2.06
CA ARG A 284 -1.26 -23.42 -1.39
C ARG A 284 0.18 -22.95 -1.21
N ILE A 285 0.50 -21.72 -1.59
CA ILE A 285 1.86 -21.15 -1.54
C ILE A 285 2.04 -20.42 -0.21
N ASN A 286 2.93 -20.92 0.65
CA ASN A 286 3.20 -20.34 1.97
C ASN A 286 3.57 -18.84 1.90
N ALA A 287 3.26 -18.09 2.96
CA ALA A 287 3.39 -16.63 3.09
C ALA A 287 2.64 -15.76 2.05
N THR A 288 1.88 -16.34 1.11
CA THR A 288 1.03 -15.55 0.19
C THR A 288 -0.31 -15.18 0.83
N ILE A 289 -0.94 -14.11 0.34
CA ILE A 289 -2.24 -13.58 0.85
C ILE A 289 -3.30 -14.67 1.01
N GLY A 290 -3.40 -15.59 0.04
CA GLY A 290 -4.42 -16.64 0.03
C GLY A 290 -4.10 -17.88 0.86
N TYR A 291 -2.92 -17.99 1.47
CA TYR A 291 -2.48 -19.21 2.16
C TYR A 291 -3.30 -19.51 3.42
N ASP A 292 -3.47 -18.48 4.22
CA ASP A 292 -4.37 -18.40 5.36
C ASP A 292 -4.85 -16.95 5.41
N LEU A 293 -6.16 -16.76 5.37
CA LEU A 293 -6.75 -15.42 5.39
C LEU A 293 -6.87 -14.86 6.81
N SER A 294 -6.84 -15.70 7.85
CA SER A 294 -7.00 -15.24 9.24
C SER A 294 -5.79 -14.44 9.74
N SER A 295 -4.58 -14.80 9.29
CA SER A 295 -3.34 -14.03 9.50
C SER A 295 -3.09 -12.90 8.48
N ASN A 296 -4.15 -12.36 7.85
CA ASN A 296 -4.06 -11.12 7.06
C ASN A 296 -4.43 -9.89 7.90
N ASN A 297 -4.28 -8.71 7.32
CA ASN A 297 -4.76 -7.42 7.82
C ASN A 297 -4.15 -6.90 9.13
N SER A 298 -2.94 -7.34 9.51
CA SER A 298 -2.27 -6.87 10.74
C SER A 298 -2.03 -5.35 10.76
N SER A 299 -2.00 -4.67 9.62
CA SER A 299 -1.92 -3.20 9.53
C SER A 299 -3.26 -2.45 9.60
N GLY A 300 -4.39 -3.16 9.63
CA GLY A 300 -5.74 -2.58 9.56
C GLY A 300 -6.15 -2.00 8.20
N PHE A 301 -5.24 -1.91 7.22
CA PHE A 301 -5.45 -1.30 5.91
C PHE A 301 -6.61 -1.92 5.10
N THR A 302 -6.93 -3.20 5.30
CA THR A 302 -8.10 -3.90 4.75
C THR A 302 -8.24 -3.77 3.21
N ALA A 303 -7.21 -4.22 2.49
CA ALA A 303 -7.23 -4.28 1.03
C ALA A 303 -8.09 -5.45 0.51
N LEU A 304 -9.21 -5.12 -0.15
CA LEU A 304 -10.15 -6.09 -0.71
C LEU A 304 -9.81 -6.46 -2.18
N PRO A 305 -10.07 -7.70 -2.61
CA PRO A 305 -9.77 -8.17 -3.96
C PRO A 305 -10.93 -7.92 -4.93
N GLY A 306 -11.34 -6.65 -5.06
CA GLY A 306 -12.45 -6.25 -5.94
C GLY A 306 -12.18 -6.40 -7.44
N GLY A 307 -10.98 -6.83 -7.83
CA GLY A 307 -10.54 -6.84 -9.22
C GLY A 307 -10.35 -5.43 -9.76
N GLY A 308 -10.52 -5.30 -11.07
CA GLY A 308 -10.51 -4.03 -11.81
C GLY A 308 -11.25 -4.18 -13.15
N LEU A 309 -11.26 -3.13 -13.96
CA LEU A 309 -11.88 -3.13 -15.29
C LEU A 309 -10.80 -2.97 -16.37
N LEU A 310 -10.67 -3.98 -17.24
CA LEU A 310 -9.87 -3.95 -18.46
C LEU A 310 -10.83 -3.96 -19.65
N GLY A 311 -11.01 -2.80 -20.27
CA GLY A 311 -11.93 -2.64 -21.39
C GLY A 311 -13.37 -2.91 -20.95
N HIS A 312 -13.99 -3.93 -21.54
CA HIS A 312 -15.36 -4.36 -21.23
C HIS A 312 -15.42 -5.50 -20.21
N ALA A 313 -14.28 -5.92 -19.63
CA ALA A 313 -14.17 -7.10 -18.77
C ALA A 313 -13.72 -6.76 -17.34
N LEU A 314 -14.44 -7.30 -16.36
CA LEU A 314 -13.95 -7.46 -15.00
C LEU A 314 -12.73 -8.38 -14.99
N ILE A 315 -11.62 -7.91 -14.42
CA ILE A 315 -10.38 -8.68 -14.27
C ILE A 315 -10.11 -9.06 -12.81
N ARG A 316 -9.70 -10.32 -12.60
CA ARG A 316 -9.13 -10.85 -11.35
C ARG A 316 -10.00 -10.68 -10.07
N PRO A 317 -11.35 -10.81 -10.09
CA PRO A 317 -12.15 -10.74 -8.85
C PRO A 317 -11.75 -11.85 -7.88
N GLY A 318 -11.55 -11.52 -6.60
CA GLY A 318 -11.05 -12.44 -5.57
C GLY A 318 -9.57 -12.85 -5.71
N GLN A 319 -9.00 -12.77 -6.93
CA GLN A 319 -7.59 -13.04 -7.21
C GLN A 319 -6.69 -11.83 -6.93
N ALA A 320 -7.17 -10.61 -7.15
CA ALA A 320 -6.38 -9.38 -7.02
C ALA A 320 -7.23 -8.17 -6.62
N GLY A 321 -6.56 -7.18 -6.03
CA GLY A 321 -7.05 -5.82 -5.91
C GLY A 321 -6.05 -4.86 -6.55
N PHE A 322 -6.56 -3.80 -7.17
CA PHE A 322 -5.77 -2.79 -7.87
C PHE A 322 -6.16 -1.40 -7.38
N TRP A 323 -5.16 -0.55 -7.11
CA TRP A 323 -5.35 0.82 -6.66
C TRP A 323 -4.54 1.79 -7.50
N TRP A 324 -5.16 2.92 -7.87
CA TRP A 324 -4.45 4.00 -8.56
C TRP A 324 -3.47 4.74 -7.63
N SER A 325 -2.44 5.32 -8.24
CA SER A 325 -1.64 6.38 -7.63
C SER A 325 -1.82 7.69 -8.40
N ALA A 326 -1.70 8.83 -7.73
CA ALA A 326 -1.68 10.15 -8.38
C ALA A 326 -0.44 10.40 -9.24
N THR A 327 0.63 9.62 -9.07
CA THR A 327 1.85 9.79 -9.86
C THR A 327 1.64 9.28 -11.29
N GLU A 328 1.84 10.18 -12.24
CA GLU A 328 1.84 9.87 -13.67
C GLU A 328 3.10 9.05 -14.06
N SER A 329 2.99 8.21 -15.09
CA SER A 329 4.10 7.40 -15.61
C SER A 329 4.46 7.79 -17.04
N THR A 330 3.47 8.06 -17.88
CA THR A 330 3.62 8.64 -19.24
C THR A 330 2.35 9.43 -19.60
N ALA A 331 2.27 9.97 -20.82
CA ALA A 331 1.04 10.58 -21.33
C ALA A 331 -0.18 9.63 -21.29
N SER A 332 -0.01 8.32 -21.49
CA SER A 332 -1.10 7.32 -21.47
C SER A 332 -1.17 6.46 -20.20
N THR A 333 -0.10 6.40 -19.39
CA THR A 333 0.01 5.50 -18.22
C THR A 333 0.20 6.23 -16.90
N ALA A 334 -0.27 5.62 -15.82
CA ALA A 334 -0.05 6.07 -14.44
C ALA A 334 0.43 4.90 -13.57
N TRP A 335 1.02 5.22 -12.42
CA TRP A 335 1.42 4.18 -11.47
C TRP A 335 0.20 3.59 -10.76
N SER A 336 0.23 2.28 -10.55
CA SER A 336 -0.74 1.57 -9.72
C SER A 336 -0.05 0.70 -8.67
N ARG A 337 -0.83 0.25 -7.69
CA ARG A 337 -0.46 -0.81 -6.75
C ARG A 337 -1.38 -2.02 -6.95
N THR A 338 -0.81 -3.21 -6.81
CA THR A 338 -1.54 -4.48 -6.95
C THR A 338 -1.17 -5.43 -5.82
N LEU A 339 -2.19 -6.05 -5.22
CA LEU A 339 -2.05 -7.23 -4.37
C LEU A 339 -2.68 -8.43 -5.10
N ARG A 340 -2.08 -9.62 -4.98
CA ARG A 340 -2.55 -10.85 -5.65
C ARG A 340 -2.52 -12.02 -4.66
N TYR A 341 -3.54 -12.89 -4.68
CA TYR A 341 -3.70 -13.99 -3.72
C TYR A 341 -2.49 -14.95 -3.64
N VAL A 342 -1.79 -15.16 -4.75
CA VAL A 342 -0.56 -15.97 -4.90
C VAL A 342 0.75 -15.17 -4.77
N LYS A 343 0.72 -14.00 -4.14
CA LYS A 343 1.91 -13.16 -3.91
C LYS A 343 2.00 -12.69 -2.46
N ALA A 344 3.22 -12.38 -2.05
CA ALA A 344 3.58 -11.94 -0.70
C ALA A 344 4.15 -10.49 -0.68
N THR A 345 4.27 -9.86 -1.86
CA THR A 345 4.73 -8.47 -2.05
C THR A 345 3.61 -7.54 -2.50
N LEU A 346 3.70 -6.27 -2.11
CA LEU A 346 2.95 -5.18 -2.71
C LEU A 346 3.58 -4.85 -4.07
N ILE A 347 2.86 -5.05 -5.17
CA ILE A 347 3.41 -4.89 -6.53
C ILE A 347 3.18 -3.46 -7.01
N ARG A 348 4.25 -2.77 -7.45
CA ARG A 348 4.17 -1.55 -8.26
C ARG A 348 4.14 -1.92 -9.75
N SER A 349 3.38 -1.18 -10.55
CA SER A 349 3.18 -1.42 -11.98
C SER A 349 4.40 -1.10 -12.87
N THR A 350 5.46 -1.91 -12.78
CA THR A 350 6.66 -1.76 -13.63
C THR A 350 6.66 -2.61 -14.90
N GLN A 351 5.74 -3.59 -15.03
CA GLN A 351 5.71 -4.57 -16.12
C GLN A 351 4.26 -4.78 -16.66
N ASP A 352 3.86 -3.81 -17.49
CA ASP A 352 3.11 -3.96 -18.76
C ASP A 352 1.65 -4.46 -18.87
N GLU A 353 0.92 -4.81 -17.80
CA GLU A 353 -0.52 -5.17 -17.93
C GLU A 353 -1.53 -4.23 -17.22
N TYR A 354 -1.12 -3.43 -16.21
CA TYR A 354 -2.07 -2.76 -15.29
C TYR A 354 -1.68 -1.30 -14.99
N LYS A 355 -1.50 -0.51 -16.06
CA LYS A 355 -0.92 0.85 -16.00
C LYS A 355 -1.66 1.92 -16.83
N ASP A 356 -2.55 1.54 -17.75
CA ASP A 356 -3.16 2.49 -18.68
C ASP A 356 -4.31 3.29 -18.06
N LYS A 357 -4.30 4.62 -18.28
CA LYS A 357 -5.21 5.57 -17.60
C LYS A 357 -6.70 5.33 -17.85
N TRP A 358 -7.07 4.53 -18.85
CA TRP A 358 -8.45 4.15 -19.17
C TRP A 358 -8.98 2.96 -18.37
N MET A 359 -8.12 2.20 -17.70
CA MET A 359 -8.51 1.05 -16.86
C MET A 359 -9.25 1.51 -15.59
N GLY A 360 -10.23 0.73 -15.12
CA GLY A 360 -10.94 1.02 -13.88
C GLY A 360 -10.28 0.34 -12.67
N PHE A 361 -9.69 1.10 -11.75
CA PHE A 361 -9.13 0.58 -10.50
C PHE A 361 -9.76 1.26 -9.28
N SER A 362 -9.61 0.65 -8.10
CA SER A 362 -10.11 1.23 -6.86
C SER A 362 -9.33 2.50 -6.49
N VAL A 363 -9.99 3.43 -5.79
CA VAL A 363 -9.33 4.55 -5.10
C VAL A 363 -9.28 4.26 -3.61
N ARG A 364 -8.16 4.65 -2.99
CA ARG A 364 -7.85 4.45 -1.58
C ARG A 364 -7.23 5.74 -1.09
N CYS A 365 -8.01 6.60 -0.43
CA CYS A 365 -7.54 7.93 -0.09
C CYS A 365 -6.57 7.93 1.09
N ILE A 366 -5.66 8.89 1.06
CA ILE A 366 -4.72 9.22 2.13
C ILE A 366 -4.95 10.69 2.56
N ARG A 367 -4.51 11.02 3.78
CA ARG A 367 -4.54 12.33 4.40
C ARG A 367 -3.31 12.46 5.31
N ASN A 368 -2.62 13.58 5.22
CA ASN A 368 -1.36 13.88 5.93
C ASN A 368 -1.44 15.23 6.63
#